data_AF-W2D3V5-F1
#
_entry.id   AF-W2D3V5-F1
#
_cell.length_a   1.000
_cell.length_b   1.000
_cell.length_c   1.000
_cell.angle_alpha   90.00
_cell.angle_beta   90.00
_cell.angle_gamma   90.00
#
_symmetry.space_group_name_H-M   'P 1'
#
loop_
_entity.id
_entity.type
_entity.pdbx_description
1 polymer ?
#
loop_
_entity_poly.entity_id
_entity_poly.type
_entity_poly.pdbx_seq_one_letter_code
_entity_poly.pdbx_strand_id
1 'polypeptide(L)'
;EFSQTFREIGFRNGDILLRADEEPLERLDEHCLRQVVGARTVTVLRDGQETAIAIPADAMQRLLRNKDGFANYRYPAVIDKVVAETAQQAGLREGDRITAVDTVASVAFSDLREQLYADRGREATLRIARADGSTAQLTVPIDSAGHIGVQMRSPLSLYETTTHTYNLFTAFPAGVALGWNTLTGYVGDMKYVFTREGASSIGGFGTIGNIFPAAWDSRTFWMLTAFLSVILAFMNILPIPALDGGHIMFLLYEVVTRRKPSDKFLEYAQIVGMVLLL
;
A
#
# COMPACT_ATOMS: atom_id res chain seq x y z
N GLU A 1 7.20 1.49 -9.32
CA GLU A 1 6.85 0.30 -10.12
C GLU A 1 5.38 0.12 -9.91
N PHE A 2 4.60 0.23 -10.97
CA PHE A 2 3.15 0.17 -10.89
C PHE A 2 2.68 -1.27 -11.07
N SER A 3 1.60 -1.63 -10.38
CA SER A 3 0.98 -2.94 -10.57
C SER A 3 0.43 -3.10 -11.99
N GLN A 4 0.07 -4.33 -12.35
CA GLN A 4 -0.45 -4.60 -13.69
C GLN A 4 -1.73 -3.79 -13.96
N THR A 5 -2.63 -3.71 -12.99
CA THR A 5 -3.86 -2.93 -13.07
C THR A 5 -3.60 -1.47 -13.47
N PHE A 6 -2.62 -0.83 -12.84
CA PHE A 6 -2.31 0.57 -13.13
C PHE A 6 -1.51 0.72 -14.43
N ARG A 7 -0.71 -0.26 -14.83
CA ARG A 7 -0.08 -0.26 -16.16
C ARG A 7 -1.13 -0.35 -17.28
N GLU A 8 -2.19 -1.13 -17.10
CA GLU A 8 -3.31 -1.22 -18.04
C GLU A 8 -4.13 0.08 -18.12
N ILE A 9 -4.18 0.87 -17.04
CA ILE A 9 -4.78 2.21 -17.02
C ILE A 9 -3.92 3.24 -17.79
N GLY A 10 -2.62 2.97 -17.94
CA GLY A 10 -1.69 3.80 -18.72
C GLY A 10 -0.48 4.31 -17.96
N PHE A 11 -0.29 3.92 -16.70
CA PHE A 11 0.94 4.19 -15.94
C PHE A 11 2.11 3.38 -16.49
N ARG A 12 3.33 3.90 -16.34
CA ARG A 12 4.57 3.23 -16.73
C ARG A 12 5.54 3.16 -15.56
N ASN A 13 6.33 2.09 -15.55
CA ASN A 13 7.41 1.97 -14.58
C ASN A 13 8.42 3.11 -14.77
N GLY A 14 8.62 3.90 -13.72
CA GLY A 14 9.47 5.09 -13.76
C GLY A 14 8.68 6.41 -13.74
N ASP A 15 7.36 6.37 -13.96
CA ASP A 15 6.52 7.55 -13.76
C ASP A 15 6.64 8.06 -12.32
N ILE A 16 6.83 9.37 -12.15
CA ILE A 16 6.82 10.05 -10.85
C ILE A 16 5.45 10.70 -10.70
N LEU A 17 4.71 10.32 -9.66
CA LEU A 17 3.42 10.92 -9.33
C LEU A 17 3.62 12.38 -8.91
N LEU A 18 2.92 13.32 -9.55
CA LEU A 18 3.00 14.74 -9.21
C LEU A 18 1.72 15.23 -8.54
N ARG A 19 0.57 14.97 -9.15
CA ARG A 19 -0.75 15.44 -8.69
C ARG A 19 -1.89 14.56 -9.17
N ALA A 20 -2.93 14.49 -8.36
CA ALA A 20 -4.22 13.89 -8.66
C ALA A 20 -5.24 15.03 -8.78
N ASP A 21 -5.75 15.26 -9.99
CA ASP A 21 -6.46 16.48 -10.39
C ASP A 21 -5.63 17.74 -10.04
N GLU A 22 -6.05 18.52 -9.06
CA GLU A 22 -5.35 19.73 -8.58
C GLU A 22 -4.49 19.48 -7.33
N GLU A 23 -4.67 18.34 -6.66
CA GLU A 23 -4.03 18.04 -5.39
C GLU A 23 -2.65 17.39 -5.57
N PRO A 24 -1.59 17.88 -4.90
CA PRO A 24 -0.25 17.31 -5.00
C PRO A 24 -0.19 15.93 -4.34
N LEU A 25 0.64 15.04 -4.92
CA LEU A 25 0.91 13.70 -4.40
C LEU A 25 2.31 13.68 -3.77
N GLU A 26 2.39 13.86 -2.45
CA GLU A 26 3.67 14.00 -1.75
C GLU A 26 4.30 12.67 -1.34
N ARG A 27 3.48 11.68 -0.95
CA ARG A 27 3.94 10.41 -0.39
C ARG A 27 3.21 9.23 -1.03
N LEU A 28 3.92 8.13 -1.25
CA LEU A 28 3.30 6.88 -1.68
C LEU A 28 2.78 6.11 -0.46
N ASP A 29 1.50 6.28 -0.17
CA ASP A 29 0.75 5.55 0.86
C ASP A 29 -0.72 5.32 0.46
N GLU A 30 -1.54 4.82 1.40
CA GLU A 30 -2.96 4.57 1.17
C GLU A 30 -3.74 5.84 0.81
N HIS A 31 -3.35 7.01 1.32
CA HIS A 31 -4.01 8.27 0.98
C HIS A 31 -3.74 8.64 -0.47
N CYS A 32 -2.49 8.51 -0.91
CA CYS A 32 -2.12 8.70 -2.31
C CYS A 32 -2.86 7.74 -3.25
N LEU A 33 -2.97 6.46 -2.89
CA LEU A 33 -3.79 5.51 -3.65
C LEU A 33 -5.24 6.00 -3.79
N ARG A 34 -5.87 6.45 -2.70
CA ARG A 34 -7.26 6.96 -2.71
C ARG A 34 -7.40 8.21 -3.59
N GLN A 35 -6.45 9.14 -3.52
CA GLN A 35 -6.42 10.32 -4.38
C GLN A 35 -6.30 9.92 -5.84
N VAL A 36 -5.40 8.98 -6.16
CA VAL A 36 -5.18 8.49 -7.53
C VAL A 36 -6.41 7.81 -8.11
N VAL A 37 -7.04 6.88 -7.40
CA VAL A 37 -8.23 6.16 -7.91
C VAL A 37 -9.52 6.99 -7.87
N GLY A 38 -9.55 8.05 -7.04
CA GLY A 38 -10.67 8.97 -6.93
C GLY A 38 -10.61 10.15 -7.91
N ALA A 39 -9.44 10.42 -8.48
CA ALA A 39 -9.24 11.53 -9.41
C ALA A 39 -9.82 11.26 -10.80
N ARG A 40 -10.04 12.33 -11.57
CA ARG A 40 -10.35 12.22 -13.00
C ARG A 40 -9.08 12.05 -13.82
N THR A 41 -8.01 12.71 -13.40
CA THR A 41 -6.73 12.69 -14.10
C THR A 41 -5.59 12.71 -13.10
N VAL A 42 -4.58 11.89 -13.34
CA VAL A 42 -3.33 11.92 -12.58
C VAL A 42 -2.22 12.42 -13.49
N THR A 43 -1.53 13.47 -13.05
CA THR A 43 -0.37 13.99 -13.76
C THR A 43 0.88 13.34 -13.21
N VAL A 44 1.69 12.80 -14.11
CA VAL A 44 2.97 12.15 -13.80
C VAL A 44 4.10 12.80 -14.57
N LEU A 45 5.30 12.80 -14.01
CA LEU A 45 6.52 13.07 -14.76
C LEU A 45 6.98 11.77 -15.43
N ARG A 46 6.97 11.77 -16.76
CA ARG A 46 7.40 10.65 -17.59
C ARG A 46 8.45 11.15 -18.58
N ASP A 47 9.65 10.57 -18.54
CA ASP A 47 10.75 10.96 -19.43
C ASP A 47 11.06 12.47 -19.41
N GLY A 48 10.88 13.11 -18.25
CA GLY A 48 11.09 14.55 -18.05
C GLY A 48 9.93 15.45 -18.51
N GLN A 49 8.81 14.88 -18.96
CA GLN A 49 7.61 15.63 -19.38
C GLN A 49 6.39 15.28 -18.51
N GLU A 50 5.57 16.28 -18.23
CA GLU A 50 4.28 16.06 -17.56
C GLU A 50 3.31 15.36 -18.52
N THR A 51 2.81 14.20 -18.09
CA THR A 51 1.83 13.40 -18.82
C THR A 51 0.58 13.25 -17.97
N ALA A 52 -0.56 13.61 -18.51
CA ALA A 52 -1.86 13.39 -17.89
C ALA A 52 -2.39 11.99 -18.22
N ILE A 53 -2.78 11.22 -17.19
CA ILE A 53 -3.38 9.89 -17.32
C ILE A 53 -4.82 9.99 -16.84
N ALA A 54 -5.78 9.68 -17.73
CA ALA A 54 -7.19 9.62 -17.38
C ALA A 54 -7.45 8.39 -16.50
N ILE A 55 -8.04 8.61 -15.33
CA ILE A 55 -8.36 7.54 -14.39
C ILE A 55 -9.79 7.08 -14.63
N PRO A 56 -10.02 5.79 -14.90
CA PRO A 56 -11.36 5.30 -15.13
C PRO A 56 -12.14 5.24 -13.81
N ALA A 57 -13.44 5.53 -13.86
CA ALA A 57 -14.31 5.53 -12.68
C ALA A 57 -14.38 4.17 -11.96
N ASP A 58 -14.02 3.08 -12.65
CA ASP A 58 -13.96 1.72 -12.11
C ASP A 58 -12.55 1.30 -11.61
N ALA A 59 -11.59 2.23 -11.51
CA ALA A 59 -10.20 1.93 -11.15
C ALA A 59 -10.08 1.17 -9.81
N MET A 60 -10.84 1.58 -8.79
CA MET A 60 -10.85 0.90 -7.50
C MET A 60 -11.38 -0.54 -7.62
N GLN A 61 -12.43 -0.78 -8.40
CA GLN A 61 -13.00 -2.10 -8.60
C GLN A 61 -12.01 -3.03 -9.31
N ARG A 62 -11.25 -2.51 -10.30
CA ARG A 62 -10.17 -3.28 -10.95
C ARG A 62 -9.09 -3.67 -9.96
N LEU A 63 -8.68 -2.73 -9.11
CA LEU A 63 -7.69 -2.98 -8.06
C LEU A 63 -8.16 -4.06 -7.07
N LEU A 64 -9.39 -3.95 -6.56
CA LEU A 64 -9.96 -4.92 -5.62
C LEU A 64 -10.10 -6.32 -6.24
N ARG A 65 -10.43 -6.39 -7.54
CA ARG A 65 -10.53 -7.64 -8.28
C ARG A 65 -9.17 -8.31 -8.48
N ASN A 66 -8.16 -7.54 -8.88
CA ASN A 66 -6.85 -8.08 -9.27
C ASN A 66 -5.92 -8.30 -8.07
N LYS A 67 -6.14 -7.59 -6.95
CA LYS A 67 -5.39 -7.72 -5.69
C LYS A 67 -3.88 -7.54 -5.85
N ASP A 68 -3.45 -6.78 -6.84
CA ASP A 68 -2.05 -6.56 -7.21
C ASP A 68 -1.44 -5.26 -6.61
N GLY A 69 -2.22 -4.53 -5.80
CA GLY A 69 -1.78 -3.31 -5.13
C GLY A 69 -1.65 -2.11 -6.08
N PHE A 70 -1.08 -1.02 -5.58
CA PHE A 70 -0.92 0.22 -6.36
C PHE A 70 0.44 0.30 -7.04
N ALA A 71 1.46 0.60 -6.25
CA ALA A 71 2.81 0.79 -6.73
C ALA A 71 3.82 0.60 -5.59
N ASN A 72 5.07 0.32 -5.96
CA ASN A 72 6.22 0.24 -5.07
C ASN A 72 7.32 1.23 -5.48
N TYR A 73 8.16 1.63 -4.53
CA TYR A 73 9.33 2.47 -4.82
C TYR A 73 10.27 1.78 -5.82
N ARG A 74 10.72 2.52 -6.84
CA ARG A 74 11.84 2.10 -7.69
C ARG A 74 13.11 2.71 -7.13
N TYR A 75 14.14 1.89 -7.01
CA TYR A 75 15.45 2.28 -6.50
C TYR A 75 16.53 1.41 -7.13
N PRO A 76 17.76 1.91 -7.25
CA PRO A 76 18.84 1.16 -7.89
C PRO A 76 19.21 -0.08 -7.08
N ALA A 77 19.59 -1.15 -7.78
CA ALA A 77 20.09 -2.38 -7.17
C ALA A 77 21.55 -2.20 -6.72
N VAL A 78 21.75 -1.62 -5.53
CA VAL A 78 23.08 -1.44 -4.93
C VAL A 78 23.28 -2.49 -3.85
N ILE A 79 24.40 -3.23 -3.93
CA ILE A 79 24.77 -4.22 -2.93
C ILE A 79 25.14 -3.52 -1.63
N ASP A 80 24.48 -3.90 -0.55
CA ASP A 80 24.84 -3.47 0.82
C ASP A 80 25.89 -4.42 1.40
N LYS A 81 25.61 -5.72 1.35
CA LYS A 81 26.46 -6.75 1.92
C LYS A 81 26.50 -8.00 1.05
N VAL A 82 27.68 -8.60 0.92
CA VAL A 82 27.85 -9.93 0.31
C VAL A 82 27.73 -10.97 1.42
N VAL A 83 26.78 -11.90 1.31
CA VAL A 83 26.45 -12.84 2.40
C VAL A 83 26.76 -14.29 2.08
N ALA A 84 26.82 -14.66 0.80
CA ALA A 84 27.17 -16.02 0.39
C ALA A 84 28.60 -16.09 -0.17
N GLU A 85 29.26 -17.22 0.06
CA GLU A 85 30.60 -17.47 -0.48
C GLU A 85 30.60 -17.49 -2.02
N THR A 86 29.54 -18.01 -2.65
CA THR A 86 29.37 -18.03 -4.11
C THR A 86 29.39 -16.61 -4.72
N ALA A 87 28.75 -15.65 -4.04
CA ALA A 87 28.74 -14.26 -4.45
C ALA A 87 30.12 -13.61 -4.31
N GLN A 88 30.84 -13.95 -3.24
CA GLN A 88 32.21 -13.48 -3.00
C GLN A 88 33.20 -14.08 -4.00
N GLN A 89 33.09 -15.37 -4.30
CA GLN A 89 33.90 -16.07 -5.30
C GLN A 89 33.65 -15.54 -6.71
N ALA A 90 32.41 -15.18 -7.02
CA ALA A 90 32.07 -14.50 -8.28
C ALA A 90 32.62 -13.06 -8.36
N GLY A 91 33.15 -12.51 -7.26
CA GLY A 91 33.82 -11.22 -7.23
C GLY A 91 32.89 -10.02 -7.00
N LEU A 92 31.66 -10.26 -6.54
CA LEU A 92 30.76 -9.19 -6.11
C LEU A 92 31.30 -8.50 -4.85
N ARG A 93 31.08 -7.19 -4.75
CA ARG A 93 31.56 -6.35 -3.65
C ARG A 93 30.45 -5.47 -3.10
N GLU A 94 30.61 -5.06 -1.85
CA GLU A 94 29.76 -4.04 -1.25
C GLU A 94 29.85 -2.73 -2.04
N GLY A 95 28.70 -2.10 -2.28
CA GLY A 95 28.59 -0.87 -3.07
C GLY A 95 28.51 -1.08 -4.58
N ASP A 96 28.69 -2.31 -5.09
CA ASP A 96 28.47 -2.59 -6.51
C ASP A 96 27.01 -2.32 -6.88
N ARG A 97 26.80 -1.53 -7.95
CA ARG A 97 25.48 -1.31 -8.53
C ARG A 97 25.26 -2.26 -9.70
N ILE A 98 24.29 -3.15 -9.58
CA ILE A 98 23.91 -4.05 -10.68
C ILE A 98 23.08 -3.24 -11.69
N THR A 99 23.48 -3.30 -12.96
CA THR A 99 22.91 -2.50 -14.06
C THR A 99 22.31 -3.35 -15.19
N ALA A 100 22.60 -4.65 -15.20
CA ALA A 100 21.94 -5.64 -16.05
C ALA A 100 22.19 -7.06 -15.56
N VAL A 101 21.30 -7.94 -15.99
CA VAL A 101 21.42 -9.40 -15.93
C VAL A 101 21.39 -9.91 -17.37
N ASP A 102 22.44 -10.58 -17.78
CA ASP A 102 22.70 -11.01 -19.14
C ASP A 102 22.56 -9.86 -20.16
N THR A 103 21.57 -9.94 -21.04
CA THR A 103 21.28 -8.94 -22.06
C THR A 103 20.22 -7.93 -21.61
N VAL A 104 19.56 -8.17 -20.48
CA VAL A 104 18.43 -7.36 -19.99
C VAL A 104 18.95 -6.26 -19.08
N ALA A 105 18.67 -5.01 -19.44
CA ALA A 105 18.99 -3.86 -18.58
C ALA A 105 18.14 -3.90 -17.30
N SER A 106 18.80 -3.82 -16.14
CA SER A 106 18.14 -3.81 -14.83
C SER A 106 18.40 -2.47 -14.17
N VAL A 107 17.49 -1.52 -14.39
CA VAL A 107 17.64 -0.13 -13.92
C VAL A 107 17.22 -0.03 -12.45
N ALA A 108 16.22 -0.81 -12.04
CA ALA A 108 15.74 -0.86 -10.66
C ALA A 108 15.91 -2.25 -10.03
N PHE A 109 15.91 -2.29 -8.70
CA PHE A 109 15.92 -3.53 -7.93
C PHE A 109 14.74 -4.46 -8.27
N SER A 110 13.57 -3.91 -8.58
CA SER A 110 12.42 -4.69 -9.05
C SER A 110 12.74 -5.49 -10.31
N ASP A 111 13.39 -4.85 -11.29
CA ASP A 111 13.72 -5.44 -12.58
C ASP A 111 14.78 -6.54 -12.39
N LEU A 112 15.76 -6.29 -11.52
CA LEU A 112 16.75 -7.30 -11.13
C LEU A 112 16.07 -8.52 -10.50
N ARG A 113 15.19 -8.31 -9.52
CA ARG A 113 14.50 -9.40 -8.83
C ARG A 113 13.66 -10.24 -9.78
N GLU A 114 12.92 -9.60 -10.68
CA GLU A 114 12.12 -10.29 -11.69
C GLU A 114 12.99 -11.17 -12.59
N GLN A 115 14.11 -10.64 -13.08
CA GLN A 115 15.01 -11.38 -13.95
C GLN A 115 15.71 -12.53 -13.22
N LEU A 116 16.23 -12.32 -12.02
CA LEU A 116 16.86 -13.38 -11.22
C LEU A 116 15.86 -14.50 -10.89
N TYR A 117 14.59 -14.15 -10.63
CA TYR A 117 13.57 -15.16 -10.39
C TYR A 117 13.25 -15.98 -11.64
N ALA A 118 13.23 -15.35 -12.81
CA ALA A 118 13.04 -16.04 -14.09
C ALA A 118 14.18 -17.02 -14.41
N ASP A 119 15.41 -16.67 -14.02
CA ASP A 119 16.63 -17.46 -14.28
C ASP A 119 17.07 -18.33 -13.09
N ARG A 120 16.16 -18.60 -12.13
CA ARG A 120 16.45 -19.43 -10.94
C ARG A 120 17.07 -20.78 -11.30
N GLY A 121 18.11 -21.17 -10.56
CA GLY A 121 18.84 -22.42 -10.77
C GLY A 121 19.79 -22.41 -11.97
N ARG A 122 20.05 -21.26 -12.59
CA ARG A 122 21.04 -21.07 -13.66
C ARG A 122 22.13 -20.10 -13.21
N GLU A 123 23.20 -20.02 -14.00
CA GLU A 123 24.16 -18.93 -13.90
C GLU A 123 23.71 -17.77 -14.77
N ALA A 124 23.92 -16.54 -14.30
CA ALA A 124 23.65 -15.32 -15.05
C ALA A 124 24.86 -14.40 -15.03
N THR A 125 25.04 -13.64 -16.12
CA THR A 125 26.11 -12.66 -16.26
C THR A 125 25.61 -11.31 -15.79
N LEU A 126 26.05 -10.86 -14.62
CA LEU A 126 25.72 -9.54 -14.10
C LEU A 126 26.67 -8.50 -14.68
N ARG A 127 26.12 -7.39 -15.17
CA ARG A 127 26.91 -6.18 -15.44
C ARG A 127 26.77 -5.23 -14.27
N ILE A 128 27.90 -4.92 -13.64
CA ILE A 128 27.96 -4.05 -12.46
C ILE A 128 28.71 -2.76 -12.77
N ALA A 129 28.34 -1.70 -12.06
CA ALA A 129 29.07 -0.44 -11.99
C ALA A 129 29.59 -0.26 -10.56
N ARG A 130 30.90 -0.03 -10.43
CA ARG A 130 31.57 0.17 -9.15
C ARG A 130 31.63 1.65 -8.78
N ALA A 131 31.90 1.91 -7.50
CA ALA A 131 32.02 3.28 -6.99
C ALA A 131 33.16 4.09 -7.63
N ASP A 132 34.20 3.43 -8.14
CA ASP A 132 35.32 4.04 -8.87
C ASP A 132 34.98 4.39 -10.34
N GLY A 133 33.74 4.12 -10.77
CA GLY A 133 33.27 4.35 -12.14
C GLY A 133 33.60 3.21 -13.12
N SER A 134 34.34 2.19 -12.70
CA SER A 134 34.60 1.01 -13.53
C SER A 134 33.34 0.15 -13.69
N THR A 135 33.24 -0.54 -14.82
CA THR A 135 32.21 -1.56 -15.06
C THR A 135 32.85 -2.94 -15.13
N ALA A 136 32.19 -3.94 -14.54
CA ALA A 136 32.61 -5.33 -14.65
C ALA A 136 31.44 -6.23 -15.08
N GLN A 137 31.77 -7.36 -15.69
CA GLN A 137 30.83 -8.44 -15.95
C GLN A 137 31.24 -9.64 -15.11
N LEU A 138 30.32 -10.15 -14.30
CA LEU A 138 30.57 -11.25 -13.37
C LEU A 138 29.51 -12.33 -13.58
N THR A 139 29.93 -13.57 -13.74
CA THR A 139 29.03 -14.71 -13.79
C THR A 139 28.72 -15.15 -12.36
N VAL A 140 27.44 -15.19 -12.00
CA VAL A 140 26.99 -15.55 -10.65
C VAL A 140 25.99 -16.70 -10.74
N PRO A 141 26.05 -17.70 -9.83
CA PRO A 141 25.01 -18.70 -9.71
C PRO A 141 23.77 -18.10 -9.04
N ILE A 142 22.59 -18.39 -9.59
CA ILE A 142 21.30 -18.04 -9.01
C ILE A 142 20.73 -19.28 -8.32
N ASP A 143 20.40 -19.16 -7.04
CA ASP A 143 19.79 -20.26 -6.29
C ASP A 143 18.35 -20.58 -6.74
N SER A 144 17.75 -21.63 -6.18
CA SER A 144 16.38 -22.04 -6.51
C SER A 144 15.30 -21.03 -6.10
N ALA A 145 15.65 -20.07 -5.22
CA ALA A 145 14.79 -19.00 -4.77
C ALA A 145 15.00 -17.69 -5.55
N GLY A 146 15.93 -17.63 -6.50
CA GLY A 146 16.23 -16.43 -7.29
C GLY A 146 17.21 -15.47 -6.61
N HIS A 147 18.02 -15.93 -5.65
CA HIS A 147 19.03 -15.12 -5.00
C HIS A 147 20.43 -15.36 -5.55
N ILE A 148 21.23 -14.30 -5.48
CA ILE A 148 22.66 -14.29 -5.86
C ILE A 148 23.57 -14.13 -4.63
N GLY A 149 23.06 -14.37 -3.43
CA GLY A 149 23.87 -14.35 -2.20
C GLY A 149 24.30 -12.96 -1.72
N VAL A 150 23.50 -11.92 -1.98
CA VAL A 150 23.75 -10.54 -1.54
C VAL A 150 22.52 -9.91 -0.89
N GLN A 151 22.77 -8.99 0.04
CA GLN A 151 21.77 -8.11 0.60
C GLN A 151 21.82 -6.76 -0.13
N MET A 152 20.67 -6.25 -0.55
CA MET A 152 20.56 -4.96 -1.23
C MET A 152 20.40 -3.82 -0.23
N ARG A 153 20.87 -2.63 -0.59
CA ARG A 153 20.63 -1.42 0.18
C ARG A 153 19.14 -1.12 0.26
N SER A 154 18.71 -0.70 1.45
CA SER A 154 17.35 -0.21 1.67
C SER A 154 17.13 1.11 0.91
N PRO A 155 15.93 1.37 0.38
CA PRO A 155 15.58 2.69 -0.17
C PRO A 155 15.88 3.85 0.80
N LEU A 156 15.73 3.60 2.10
CA LEU A 156 15.98 4.59 3.16
C LEU A 156 17.45 5.02 3.26
N SER A 157 18.40 4.21 2.77
CA SER A 157 19.82 4.59 2.73
C SER A 157 20.26 5.16 1.37
N LEU A 158 19.41 5.06 0.35
CA LEU A 158 19.68 5.53 -1.01
C LEU A 158 19.08 6.91 -1.29
N TYR A 159 17.96 7.23 -0.64
CA TYR A 159 17.27 8.50 -0.82
C TYR A 159 17.40 9.38 0.42
N GLU A 160 17.37 10.68 0.19
CA GLU A 160 17.25 11.64 1.28
C GLU A 160 15.92 11.44 1.99
N THR A 161 15.96 11.41 3.33
CA THR A 161 14.77 11.21 4.15
C THR A 161 14.49 12.46 4.97
N THR A 162 13.23 12.85 5.02
CA THR A 162 12.76 13.91 5.90
C THR A 162 12.08 13.26 7.11
N THR A 163 12.57 13.57 8.31
CA THR A 163 11.96 13.09 9.55
C THR A 163 11.11 14.18 10.17
N HIS A 164 9.79 13.96 10.22
CA HIS A 164 8.88 14.84 10.94
C HIS A 164 8.81 14.44 12.42
N THR A 165 9.32 15.31 13.28
CA THR A 165 9.26 15.14 14.73
C THR A 165 8.10 15.97 15.29
N TYR A 166 7.35 15.35 16.20
CA TYR A 166 6.24 16.02 16.89
C TYR A 166 6.58 16.11 18.37
N ASN A 167 6.45 17.31 18.94
CA ASN A 167 6.41 17.48 20.39
C ASN A 167 4.98 17.19 20.91
N LEU A 168 4.79 17.10 22.23
CA LEU A 168 3.51 16.74 22.84
C LEU A 168 2.33 17.62 22.36
N PHE A 169 2.57 18.92 22.19
CA PHE A 169 1.54 19.89 21.79
C PHE A 169 1.19 19.81 20.30
N THR A 170 2.16 19.49 19.45
CA THR A 170 1.95 19.28 18.01
C THR A 170 1.46 17.87 17.67
N ALA A 171 1.80 16.89 18.51
CA ALA A 171 1.44 15.48 18.30
C ALA A 171 -0.06 15.25 18.49
N PHE A 172 -0.69 15.93 19.45
CA PHE A 172 -2.13 15.79 19.69
C PHE A 172 -2.99 16.21 18.48
N PRO A 173 -2.91 17.45 17.95
CA PRO A 173 -3.68 17.84 16.78
C PRO A 173 -3.32 17.03 15.53
N ALA A 174 -2.05 16.67 15.35
CA ALA A 174 -1.63 15.79 14.25
C ALA A 174 -2.27 14.39 14.36
N GLY A 175 -2.36 13.84 15.57
CA GLY A 175 -3.03 12.56 15.83
C GLY A 175 -4.53 12.62 15.58
N VAL A 176 -5.20 13.71 15.98
CA VAL A 176 -6.62 13.94 15.68
C VAL A 176 -6.86 14.04 14.17
N ALA A 177 -6.03 14.81 13.46
CA ALA A 177 -6.11 14.93 12.00
C ALA A 177 -5.88 13.58 11.31
N LEU A 178 -4.89 12.81 11.75
CA LEU A 178 -4.63 11.46 11.23
C LEU A 178 -5.84 10.54 11.47
N GLY A 179 -6.40 10.54 12.67
CA GLY A 179 -7.59 9.77 13.02
C GLY A 179 -8.82 10.14 12.17
N TRP A 180 -9.05 11.44 11.99
CA TRP A 180 -10.13 11.97 11.15
C TRP A 180 -9.95 11.59 9.67
N ASN A 181 -8.75 11.73 9.13
CA ASN A 181 -8.43 11.35 7.74
C ASN A 181 -8.58 9.83 7.53
N THR A 182 -8.18 9.04 8.53
CA THR A 182 -8.35 7.58 8.52
C THR A 182 -9.82 7.20 8.53
N LEU A 183 -10.62 7.81 9.42
CA LEU A 183 -12.05 7.59 9.53
C LEU A 183 -12.78 7.96 8.23
N THR A 184 -12.53 9.16 7.70
CA THR A 184 -13.17 9.64 6.46
C THR A 184 -12.79 8.78 5.26
N GLY A 185 -11.54 8.33 5.16
CA GLY A 185 -11.11 7.35 4.17
C GLY A 185 -11.90 6.03 4.30
N TYR A 186 -11.96 5.47 5.50
CA TYR A 186 -12.69 4.23 5.76
C TYR A 186 -14.18 4.33 5.41
N VAL A 187 -14.85 5.42 5.82
CA VAL A 187 -16.25 5.71 5.45
C VAL A 187 -16.41 5.80 3.94
N GLY A 188 -15.47 6.46 3.25
CA GLY A 188 -15.46 6.56 1.79
C GLY A 188 -15.35 5.20 1.08
N ASP A 189 -14.68 4.24 1.70
CA ASP A 189 -14.53 2.89 1.16
C ASP A 189 -15.73 1.99 1.38
N MET A 190 -16.61 2.29 2.34
CA MET A 190 -17.80 1.46 2.61
C MET A 190 -18.66 1.24 1.37
N LYS A 191 -18.69 2.18 0.43
CA LYS A 191 -19.42 2.00 -0.84
C LYS A 191 -18.92 0.79 -1.64
N TYR A 192 -17.63 0.43 -1.52
CA TYR A 192 -17.05 -0.72 -2.21
C TYR A 192 -17.38 -2.04 -1.53
N VAL A 193 -17.67 -2.06 -0.23
CA VAL A 193 -18.12 -3.26 0.51
C VAL A 193 -19.38 -3.85 -0.11
N PHE A 194 -20.26 -3.00 -0.65
CA PHE A 194 -21.49 -3.42 -1.33
C PHE A 194 -21.28 -3.86 -2.79
N THR A 195 -20.04 -3.88 -3.29
CA THR A 195 -19.69 -4.43 -4.61
C THR A 195 -19.24 -5.88 -4.49
N ARG A 196 -19.36 -6.67 -5.57
CA ARG A 196 -18.92 -8.07 -5.58
C ARG A 196 -17.43 -8.20 -5.24
N GLU A 197 -16.62 -7.31 -5.81
CA GLU A 197 -15.18 -7.26 -5.63
C GLU A 197 -14.81 -6.90 -4.19
N GLY A 198 -15.45 -5.87 -3.63
CA GLY A 198 -15.22 -5.47 -2.23
C GLY A 198 -15.69 -6.50 -1.22
N ALA A 199 -16.88 -7.10 -1.41
CA ALA A 199 -17.37 -8.18 -0.55
C ALA A 199 -16.41 -9.39 -0.51
N SER A 200 -15.81 -9.75 -1.67
CA SER A 200 -14.79 -10.81 -1.76
C SER A 200 -13.42 -10.43 -1.16
N SER A 201 -13.24 -9.16 -0.78
CA SER A 201 -12.02 -8.61 -0.19
C SER A 201 -12.14 -8.37 1.31
N ILE A 202 -13.34 -8.53 1.89
CA ILE A 202 -13.54 -8.50 3.34
C ILE A 202 -12.87 -9.75 3.93
N GLY A 203 -11.75 -9.54 4.61
CA GLY A 203 -11.08 -10.59 5.35
C GLY A 203 -11.94 -11.08 6.50
N GLY A 204 -12.04 -12.40 6.68
CA GLY A 204 -12.62 -12.98 7.90
C GLY A 204 -11.74 -12.71 9.13
N PHE A 205 -12.20 -13.09 10.33
CA PHE A 205 -11.47 -12.86 11.58
C PHE A 205 -9.97 -13.27 11.56
N GLY A 206 -9.61 -14.29 10.78
CA GLY A 206 -8.22 -14.74 10.60
C GLY A 206 -7.29 -13.70 9.95
N THR A 207 -7.80 -12.75 9.17
CA THR A 207 -6.95 -11.70 8.59
C THR A 207 -6.45 -10.73 9.64
N ILE A 208 -7.20 -10.49 10.72
CA ILE A 208 -6.80 -9.64 11.85
C ILE A 208 -5.61 -10.24 12.62
N GLY A 209 -5.46 -11.57 12.63
CA GLY A 209 -4.28 -12.22 13.21
C GLY A 209 -3.00 -11.98 12.42
N ASN A 210 -3.12 -11.79 11.09
CA ASN A 210 -1.98 -11.72 10.17
C ASN A 210 -1.55 -10.29 9.82
N ILE A 211 -2.28 -9.26 10.27
CA ILE A 211 -1.90 -7.85 10.03
C ILE A 211 -0.74 -7.38 10.92
N PHE A 212 -0.51 -8.05 12.06
CA PHE A 212 0.61 -7.71 12.93
C PHE A 212 1.91 -8.34 12.41
N PRO A 213 3.03 -7.59 12.39
CA PRO A 213 4.31 -8.12 11.96
C PRO A 213 4.79 -9.25 12.87
N ALA A 214 5.57 -10.18 12.32
CA ALA A 214 6.15 -11.29 13.08
C ALA A 214 7.15 -10.84 14.16
N ALA A 215 7.74 -9.67 14.00
CA ALA A 215 8.62 -9.03 14.97
C ALA A 215 7.93 -7.82 15.61
N TRP A 216 8.24 -7.57 16.88
CA TRP A 216 7.68 -6.43 17.62
C TRP A 216 8.10 -5.09 16.97
N ASP A 217 7.11 -4.29 16.62
CA ASP A 217 7.28 -2.91 16.17
C ASP A 217 6.25 -2.01 16.88
N SER A 218 6.74 -1.17 17.80
CA SER A 218 5.90 -0.31 18.64
C SER A 218 5.01 0.63 17.82
N ARG A 219 5.56 1.21 16.75
CA ARG A 219 4.83 2.13 15.87
C ARG A 219 3.66 1.42 15.19
N THR A 220 3.90 0.26 14.59
CA THR A 220 2.92 -0.56 13.91
C THR A 220 1.84 -1.04 14.88
N PHE A 221 2.24 -1.50 16.07
CA PHE A 221 1.31 -1.91 17.11
C PHE A 221 0.32 -0.79 17.48
N TRP A 222 0.81 0.41 17.79
CA TRP A 222 -0.05 1.53 18.16
C TRP A 222 -0.88 2.05 16.98
N MET A 223 -0.34 2.07 15.76
CA MET A 223 -1.10 2.44 14.56
C MET A 223 -2.24 1.46 14.27
N LEU A 224 -1.99 0.15 14.33
CA LEU A 224 -3.02 -0.87 14.14
C LEU A 224 -4.07 -0.85 15.26
N THR A 225 -3.64 -0.65 16.51
CA THR A 225 -4.57 -0.52 17.65
C THR A 225 -5.48 0.70 17.49
N ALA A 226 -4.93 1.84 17.09
CA ALA A 226 -5.70 3.05 16.81
C ALA A 226 -6.66 2.84 15.63
N PHE A 227 -6.19 2.22 14.55
CA PHE A 227 -7.00 1.88 13.38
C PHE A 227 -8.20 0.98 13.74
N LEU A 228 -7.96 -0.11 14.46
CA LEU A 228 -9.02 -1.00 14.94
C LEU A 228 -10.00 -0.27 15.86
N SER A 229 -9.51 0.60 16.73
CA SER A 229 -10.35 1.40 17.63
C SER A 229 -11.25 2.37 16.87
N VAL A 230 -10.73 3.04 15.83
CA VAL A 230 -11.51 3.93 14.96
C VAL A 230 -12.58 3.14 14.19
N ILE A 231 -12.24 1.97 13.64
CA ILE A 231 -13.21 1.12 12.93
C ILE A 231 -14.31 0.64 13.88
N LEU A 232 -13.96 0.13 15.07
CA LEU A 232 -14.94 -0.34 16.04
C LEU A 232 -15.86 0.81 16.50
N ALA A 233 -15.30 1.97 16.81
CA ALA A 233 -16.09 3.15 17.17
C ALA A 233 -17.05 3.55 16.04
N PHE A 234 -16.57 3.55 14.80
CA PHE A 234 -17.41 3.86 13.64
C PHE A 234 -18.50 2.81 13.40
N MET A 235 -18.17 1.53 13.44
CA MET A 235 -19.13 0.43 13.30
C MET A 235 -20.21 0.48 14.39
N ASN A 236 -19.83 0.86 15.61
CA ASN A 236 -20.78 1.04 16.72
C ASN A 236 -21.64 2.30 16.58
N ILE A 237 -21.27 3.28 15.75
CA ILE A 237 -22.08 4.47 15.48
C ILE A 237 -23.03 4.25 14.29
N LEU A 238 -22.73 3.27 13.41
CA LEU A 238 -23.59 2.98 12.27
C LEU A 238 -25.03 2.67 12.73
N PRO A 239 -26.06 3.19 12.03
CA PRO A 239 -27.46 3.01 12.37
C PRO A 239 -27.96 1.61 11.98
N ILE A 240 -27.25 0.59 12.44
CA ILE A 240 -27.61 -0.82 12.26
C ILE A 240 -28.42 -1.22 13.49
N PRO A 241 -29.69 -1.62 13.33
CA PRO A 241 -30.47 -2.11 14.44
C PRO A 241 -29.77 -3.32 15.10
N ALA A 242 -29.87 -3.44 16.43
CA ALA A 242 -29.12 -4.38 17.29
C ALA A 242 -27.68 -3.99 17.69
N LEU A 243 -27.08 -2.96 17.09
CA LEU A 243 -25.83 -2.33 17.56
C LEU A 243 -26.11 -1.03 18.32
N ASP A 244 -25.12 -0.51 19.06
CA ASP A 244 -25.23 0.74 19.85
C ASP A 244 -25.73 1.93 19.02
N GLY A 245 -25.32 2.02 17.76
CA GLY A 245 -25.73 3.07 16.82
C GLY A 245 -27.20 2.98 16.41
N GLY A 246 -27.81 1.80 16.47
CA GLY A 246 -29.25 1.63 16.30
C GLY A 246 -30.03 2.35 17.41
N HIS A 247 -29.57 2.27 18.65
CA HIS A 247 -30.15 3.03 19.76
C HIS A 247 -29.98 4.53 19.57
N ILE A 248 -28.80 4.98 19.12
CA ILE A 248 -28.56 6.38 18.79
C ILE A 248 -29.52 6.86 17.69
N MET A 249 -29.74 6.05 16.64
CA MET A 249 -30.70 6.37 15.59
C MET A 249 -32.13 6.55 16.13
N PHE A 250 -32.59 5.67 17.02
CA PHE A 250 -33.92 5.79 17.63
C PHE A 250 -34.05 7.01 18.54
N LEU A 251 -32.99 7.32 19.31
CA LEU A 251 -32.94 8.53 20.12
C LEU A 251 -32.96 9.79 19.26
N LEU A 252 -32.21 9.82 18.15
CA LEU A 252 -32.24 10.93 17.19
C LEU A 252 -33.63 11.07 16.55
N TYR A 253 -34.26 9.96 16.17
CA TYR A 253 -35.63 9.96 15.69
C TYR A 253 -36.61 10.53 16.74
N GLU A 254 -36.48 10.14 18.00
CA GLU A 254 -37.31 10.64 19.10
C GLU A 254 -37.09 12.14 19.34
N VAL A 255 -35.84 12.63 19.27
CA VAL A 255 -35.54 14.07 19.39
C VAL A 255 -36.19 14.88 18.27
N VAL A 256 -36.13 14.39 17.02
CA VAL A 256 -36.71 15.07 15.85
C VAL A 256 -38.24 15.02 15.86
N THR A 257 -38.82 13.85 16.12
CA THR A 257 -40.27 13.64 16.06
C THR A 257 -40.99 13.97 17.37
N ARG A 258 -40.24 14.18 18.46
CA ARG A 258 -40.73 14.33 19.84
C ARG A 258 -41.67 13.22 20.29
N ARG A 259 -41.56 12.03 19.68
CA ARG A 259 -42.42 10.88 19.92
C ARG A 259 -41.56 9.63 20.05
N LYS A 260 -41.82 8.86 21.11
CA LYS A 260 -41.17 7.56 21.28
C LYS A 260 -41.56 6.63 20.12
N PRO A 261 -40.60 6.01 19.41
CA PRO A 261 -40.92 4.97 18.43
C PRO A 261 -41.68 3.82 19.11
N SER A 262 -42.63 3.20 18.38
CA SER A 262 -43.47 2.14 18.94
C SER A 262 -42.63 0.90 19.24
N ASP A 263 -42.98 0.18 20.32
CA ASP A 263 -42.23 -1.01 20.74
C ASP A 263 -42.18 -2.09 19.62
N LYS A 264 -43.25 -2.21 18.83
CA LYS A 264 -43.28 -3.09 17.64
C LYS A 264 -42.28 -2.66 16.56
N PHE A 265 -42.14 -1.36 16.32
CA PHE A 265 -41.18 -0.86 15.32
C PHE A 265 -39.74 -1.13 15.77
N LEU A 266 -39.44 -0.97 17.06
CA LEU A 266 -38.14 -1.31 17.63
C LEU A 266 -37.83 -2.80 17.50
N GLU A 267 -38.82 -3.66 17.80
CA GLU A 267 -38.69 -5.12 17.66
C GLU A 267 -38.42 -5.53 16.21
N TYR A 268 -39.22 -5.03 15.25
CA TYR A 268 -39.00 -5.32 13.83
C TYR A 268 -37.66 -4.81 13.33
N ALA A 269 -37.27 -3.59 13.72
CA ALA A 269 -35.98 -3.04 13.34
C ALA A 269 -34.86 -3.93 13.88
N GLN A 270 -34.89 -4.33 15.15
CA GLN A 270 -33.88 -5.20 15.76
C GLN A 270 -33.80 -6.57 15.08
N ILE A 271 -34.94 -7.19 14.74
CA ILE A 271 -34.98 -8.45 13.98
C ILE A 271 -34.34 -8.29 12.60
N VAL A 272 -34.70 -7.23 11.86
CA VAL A 272 -34.11 -6.93 10.55
C VAL A 272 -32.60 -6.72 10.68
N GLY A 273 -32.15 -6.00 11.71
CA GLY A 273 -30.73 -5.81 12.00
C GLY A 273 -30.00 -7.13 12.26
N MET A 274 -30.57 -8.01 13.08
CA MET A 274 -29.98 -9.34 13.31
C MET A 274 -29.94 -10.19 12.02
N VAL A 275 -30.97 -10.14 11.18
CA VAL A 275 -31.01 -10.86 9.90
C VAL A 275 -29.97 -10.34 8.91
N LEU A 276 -29.67 -9.04 8.92
CA LEU A 276 -28.62 -8.46 8.07
C LEU A 276 -27.20 -8.78 8.53
N LEU A 277 -27.01 -9.07 9.83
CA LEU A 277 -25.70 -9.41 10.40
C LEU A 277 -25.35 -10.90 10.30
N LEU A 278 -26.37 -11.77 10.25
CA LEU A 278 -26.23 -13.23 10.10
C LEU A 278 -26.06 -13.64 8.64
#